data_AF-V7EQX4-F1
#
_entry.id   AF-V7EQX4-F1
#
_cell.length_a   1.000
_cell.length_b   1.000
_cell.length_c   1.000
_cell.angle_alpha   90.00
_cell.angle_beta   90.00
_cell.angle_gamma   90.00
#
_symmetry.space_group_name_H-M   'P 1'
#
loop_
_entity.id
_entity.type
_entity.pdbx_description
1 polymer ?
#
loop_
_entity_poly.entity_id
_entity_poly.type
_entity_poly.pdbx_seq_one_letter_code
_entity_poly.pdbx_strand_id
1 'polypeptide(L)'
;VSQRRACKALFVDRSSVRYTSIRSDDAAVRAAMKTVAAERRRFGYRRIHIMLERQGIVMNQKKLRRLYREEKLQVRKRGGRKRALGTRRPMIAPGRTNERWSLDFVSDAFTDGRRFRVLAVVDDFTRECLALVA
;
A
#
# COMPACT_ATOMS: atom_id res chain seq x y z
N VAL A 1 10.67 36.63 34.88
CA VAL A 1 9.31 37.02 34.39
C VAL A 1 8.27 36.12 35.06
N SER A 2 7.18 36.66 35.62
CA SER A 2 6.14 35.82 36.26
C SER A 2 5.21 35.17 35.22
N GLN A 3 4.66 33.99 35.51
CA GLN A 3 3.70 33.29 34.65
C GLN A 3 2.53 34.21 34.24
N ARG A 4 2.04 35.03 35.17
CA ARG A 4 0.96 36.01 34.91
C ARG A 4 1.36 37.05 33.86
N ARG A 5 2.58 37.58 33.97
CA ARG A 5 3.11 38.60 33.05
C ARG A 5 3.37 38.02 31.67
N ALA A 6 3.88 36.79 31.60
CA ALA A 6 4.06 36.04 30.35
C ALA A 6 2.73 35.70 29.65
N CYS A 7 1.73 35.18 30.38
CA CYS A 7 0.42 34.85 29.80
C CYS A 7 -0.32 36.10 29.28
N LYS A 8 -0.19 37.24 29.97
CA LYS A 8 -0.76 38.53 29.51
C LYS A 8 -0.09 39.02 28.22
N ALA A 9 1.25 38.91 28.12
CA ALA A 9 1.99 39.31 26.93
C ALA A 9 1.68 38.43 25.72
N LEU A 10 1.37 37.15 25.95
CA LEU A 10 1.07 36.16 24.90
C LEU A 10 -0.43 36.01 24.60
N PHE A 11 -1.30 36.78 25.26
CA PHE A 11 -2.77 36.68 25.10
C PHE A 11 -3.33 35.26 25.30
N VAL A 12 -2.75 34.49 26.23
CA VAL A 12 -3.21 33.13 26.56
C VAL A 12 -3.74 33.07 27.99
N ASP A 13 -4.80 32.29 28.19
CA ASP A 13 -5.34 32.08 29.53
C ASP A 13 -4.44 31.17 30.37
N ARG A 14 -4.36 31.48 31.67
CA ARG A 14 -3.51 30.74 32.61
C ARG A 14 -4.01 29.31 32.86
N SER A 15 -5.32 29.05 32.75
CA SER A 15 -5.87 27.69 32.88
C SER A 15 -5.39 26.79 31.76
N SER A 16 -5.34 27.30 30.51
CA SER A 16 -4.78 26.59 29.36
C SER A 16 -3.29 26.30 29.53
N VAL A 17 -2.52 27.25 30.07
CA VAL A 17 -1.08 27.07 30.34
C VAL A 17 -0.83 26.08 31.49
N ARG A 18 -1.73 26.01 32.47
CA ARG A 18 -1.64 25.07 33.60
C ARG A 18 -2.26 23.71 33.30
N TYR A 19 -3.02 23.60 32.21
CA TYR A 19 -3.68 22.36 31.85
C TYR A 19 -2.66 21.25 31.65
N THR A 20 -2.77 20.23 32.49
CA THR A 20 -1.98 19.00 32.36
C THR A 20 -2.95 17.92 31.91
N SER A 21 -2.64 17.23 30.80
CA SER A 21 -3.59 16.25 30.28
C SER A 21 -3.72 15.07 31.25
N ILE A 22 -4.91 14.86 31.80
CA ILE A 22 -5.22 13.71 32.65
C ILE A 22 -5.53 12.53 31.74
N ARG A 23 -4.49 11.84 31.25
CA ARG A 23 -4.67 10.63 30.44
C ARG A 23 -4.63 9.41 31.37
N SER A 24 -5.57 8.49 31.16
CA SER A 24 -5.51 7.16 31.78
C SER A 24 -4.25 6.44 31.36
N ASP A 25 -3.70 5.61 32.25
CA ASP A 25 -2.65 4.68 31.83
C ASP A 25 -3.22 3.70 30.79
N ASP A 26 -2.65 3.75 29.59
CA ASP A 26 -3.05 2.94 28.45
C ASP A 26 -2.12 1.70 28.30
N ALA A 27 -1.26 1.42 29.28
CA ALA A 27 -0.25 0.35 29.22
C ALA A 27 -0.85 -1.03 28.90
N ALA A 28 -1.91 -1.44 29.61
CA ALA A 28 -2.57 -2.73 29.38
C ALA A 28 -3.13 -2.84 27.96
N VAL A 29 -3.76 -1.76 27.47
CA VAL A 29 -4.33 -1.71 26.12
C VAL A 29 -3.23 -1.76 25.05
N ARG A 30 -2.13 -1.04 25.25
CA ARG A 30 -0.96 -1.07 24.35
C ARG A 30 -0.37 -2.48 24.28
N ALA A 31 -0.23 -3.15 25.43
CA ALA A 31 0.27 -4.52 25.50
C ALA A 31 -0.63 -5.48 24.71
N ALA A 32 -1.95 -5.47 24.96
CA ALA A 32 -2.91 -6.30 24.23
C ALA A 32 -2.88 -6.01 22.71
N MET A 33 -2.81 -4.73 22.33
CA MET A 33 -2.72 -4.31 20.93
C MET A 33 -1.44 -4.84 20.25
N LYS A 34 -0.29 -4.82 20.93
CA LYS A 34 0.97 -5.39 20.44
C LYS A 34 0.88 -6.90 20.27
N THR A 35 0.27 -7.62 21.21
CA THR A 35 0.07 -9.07 21.12
C THR A 35 -0.73 -9.43 19.88
N VAL A 36 -1.90 -8.80 19.68
CA VAL A 36 -2.74 -9.03 18.48
C VAL A 36 -1.99 -8.69 17.19
N ALA A 37 -1.24 -7.58 17.17
CA ALA A 37 -0.47 -7.17 16.00
C ALA A 37 0.69 -8.14 15.68
N ALA A 38 1.31 -8.74 16.71
CA ALA A 38 2.37 -9.71 16.57
C ALA A 38 1.85 -11.05 16.00
N GLU A 39 0.72 -11.54 16.52
CA GLU A 39 0.07 -12.76 16.03
C GLU A 39 -0.39 -12.63 14.57
N ARG A 40 -0.93 -11.46 14.20
CA ARG A 40 -1.54 -11.20 12.89
C ARG A 40 -0.92 -9.98 12.22
N ARG A 41 0.34 -10.08 11.81
CA ARG A 41 1.15 -9.01 11.18
C ARG A 41 0.51 -8.25 10.00
N ARG A 42 -0.50 -8.81 9.32
CA ARG A 42 -1.21 -8.17 8.19
C ARG A 42 -2.44 -7.36 8.61
N PHE A 43 -2.81 -7.40 9.89
CA PHE A 43 -4.00 -6.72 10.37
C PHE A 43 -3.71 -5.24 10.57
N GLY A 44 -4.47 -4.40 9.86
CA GLY A 44 -4.53 -2.97 10.13
C GLY A 44 -5.42 -2.66 11.34
N TYR A 45 -5.43 -1.39 11.73
CA TYR A 45 -6.16 -0.91 12.92
C TYR A 45 -7.63 -1.39 13.01
N ARG A 46 -8.35 -1.51 11.89
CA ARG A 46 -9.75 -2.00 11.87
C ARG A 46 -9.87 -3.45 12.35
N ARG A 47 -8.98 -4.33 11.87
CA ARG A 47 -8.99 -5.74 12.26
C ARG A 47 -8.51 -5.91 13.70
N ILE A 48 -7.51 -5.14 14.11
CA ILE A 48 -7.04 -5.12 15.51
C ILE A 48 -8.15 -4.66 16.44
N HIS A 49 -8.91 -3.62 16.08
CA HIS A 49 -10.03 -3.11 16.88
C HIS A 49 -11.10 -4.20 17.14
N ILE A 50 -11.50 -4.95 16.11
CA ILE A 50 -12.45 -6.06 16.25
C ILE A 50 -11.89 -7.17 17.15
N MET A 51 -10.58 -7.48 17.07
CA MET A 51 -9.97 -8.49 17.93
C MET A 51 -9.95 -8.05 19.40
N LEU A 52 -9.65 -6.78 19.65
CA LEU A 52 -9.68 -6.21 21.00
C LEU A 52 -11.10 -6.20 21.58
N GLU A 53 -12.11 -5.87 20.77
CA GLU A 53 -13.52 -5.94 21.19
C GLU A 53 -13.94 -7.36 21.56
N ARG A 54 -13.48 -8.38 20.84
CA ARG A 54 -13.72 -9.80 21.18
C ARG A 54 -13.05 -10.23 22.49
N GLN A 55 -12.00 -9.53 22.90
CA GLN A 55 -11.33 -9.72 24.20
C GLN A 55 -11.97 -8.88 25.31
N GLY A 56 -13.08 -8.18 25.04
CA GLY A 56 -13.76 -7.31 25.99
C GLY A 56 -13.13 -5.90 26.13
N ILE A 57 -12.10 -5.59 25.34
CA ILE A 57 -11.41 -4.30 25.39
C ILE A 57 -12.07 -3.33 24.41
N VAL A 58 -13.12 -2.65 24.87
CA VAL A 58 -13.86 -1.66 24.09
C VAL A 58 -13.26 -0.27 24.28
N MET A 59 -12.96 0.43 23.18
CA MET A 59 -12.44 1.80 23.22
C MET A 59 -12.89 2.62 22.01
N ASN A 60 -12.89 3.95 22.16
CA ASN A 60 -13.17 4.85 21.04
C ASN A 60 -12.14 4.68 19.92
N GLN A 61 -12.59 4.66 18.65
CA GLN A 61 -11.71 4.58 17.48
C GLN A 61 -10.63 5.67 17.42
N LYS A 62 -10.90 6.88 17.95
CA LYS A 62 -9.90 7.95 18.05
C LYS A 62 -8.73 7.53 18.94
N LYS A 63 -9.02 6.91 20.09
CA LYS A 63 -8.02 6.38 21.04
C LYS A 63 -7.24 5.24 20.39
N LEU A 64 -7.94 4.29 19.75
CA LEU A 64 -7.30 3.17 19.05
C LEU A 64 -6.33 3.65 17.96
N ARG A 65 -6.76 4.58 17.09
CA ARG A 65 -5.90 5.13 16.03
C ARG A 65 -4.68 5.85 16.59
N ARG A 66 -4.84 6.61 17.69
CA ARG A 66 -3.72 7.27 18.38
C ARG A 66 -2.71 6.23 18.89
N LEU A 67 -3.16 5.27 19.69
CA LEU A 67 -2.30 4.23 20.26
C LEU A 67 -1.61 3.39 19.18
N TYR A 68 -2.34 2.98 18.15
CA TYR A 68 -1.79 2.25 17.01
C TYR A 68 -0.68 3.02 16.29
N ARG A 69 -0.81 4.35 16.16
CA ARG A 69 0.22 5.21 15.55
C ARG A 69 1.43 5.37 16.46
N GLU A 70 1.22 5.61 17.74
CA GLU A 70 2.28 5.77 18.74
C GLU A 70 3.11 4.48 18.89
N GLU A 71 2.46 3.31 18.82
CA GLU A 71 3.12 1.99 18.87
C GLU A 71 3.72 1.54 17.53
N LYS A 72 3.66 2.39 16.49
CA LYS A 72 4.21 2.11 15.14
C LYS A 72 3.72 0.80 14.53
N LEU A 73 2.46 0.43 14.77
CA LEU A 73 1.88 -0.84 14.33
C LEU A 73 1.38 -0.79 12.87
N GLN A 74 1.74 0.23 12.09
CA GLN A 74 1.27 0.35 10.71
C GLN A 74 1.72 -0.84 9.85
N VAL A 75 0.75 -1.53 9.25
CA VAL A 75 1.01 -2.57 8.25
C VAL A 75 1.85 -2.00 7.12
N ARG A 76 3.04 -2.57 6.92
CA ARG A 76 3.91 -2.21 5.81
C ARG A 76 3.24 -2.59 4.50
N LYS A 77 3.15 -1.63 3.57
CA LYS A 77 2.78 -1.93 2.19
C LYS A 77 3.84 -2.87 1.62
N ARG A 78 3.41 -3.99 1.04
CA ARG A 78 4.31 -4.85 0.26
C ARG A 78 4.86 -3.98 -0.86
N GLY A 79 6.19 -3.80 -0.91
CA GLY A 79 6.82 -3.12 -2.04
C GLY A 79 6.39 -3.83 -3.32
N GLY A 80 5.92 -3.07 -4.31
CA GLY A 80 5.62 -3.63 -5.63
C GLY A 80 6.83 -4.40 -6.14
N ARG A 81 6.60 -5.45 -6.95
CA ARG A 81 7.70 -6.19 -7.59
C ARG A 81 8.58 -5.17 -8.31
N LYS A 82 9.82 -5.01 -7.85
CA LYS A 82 10.81 -4.15 -8.52
C LYS A 82 10.94 -4.71 -9.93
N ARG A 83 10.34 -4.04 -10.93
CA ARG A 83 10.65 -4.35 -12.32
C ARG A 83 12.10 -3.97 -12.50
N ALA A 84 12.90 -4.86 -13.07
CA ALA A 84 14.23 -4.48 -13.49
C ALA A 84 14.06 -3.28 -14.43
N LEU A 85 14.50 -2.10 -14.00
CA LEU A 85 14.89 -1.02 -14.88
C LEU A 85 16.18 -1.47 -15.57
N GLY A 86 16.14 -2.62 -16.25
CA GLY A 86 17.23 -3.00 -17.12
C GLY A 86 17.34 -1.90 -18.15
N THR A 87 18.57 -1.42 -18.37
CA THR A 87 18.94 -0.57 -19.48
C THR A 87 18.48 -1.26 -20.75
N ARG A 88 17.21 -1.05 -21.15
CA ARG A 88 16.71 -1.48 -22.45
C ARG A 88 17.53 -0.65 -23.43
N ARG A 89 18.64 -1.23 -23.90
CA ARG A 89 19.30 -0.70 -25.10
C ARG A 89 18.17 -0.55 -26.13
N PRO A 90 18.00 0.64 -26.73
CA PRO A 90 17.01 0.81 -27.77
C PRO A 90 17.24 -0.30 -28.80
N MET A 91 16.19 -1.09 -29.07
CA MET A 91 16.28 -2.12 -30.09
C MET A 91 16.51 -1.42 -31.43
N ILE A 92 17.57 -1.81 -32.14
CA ILE A 92 17.86 -1.27 -33.47
C ILE A 92 16.68 -1.62 -34.38
N ALA A 93 16.11 -0.63 -35.04
CA ALA A 93 15.05 -0.87 -36.02
C ALA A 93 15.65 -1.54 -37.27
N PRO A 94 14.95 -2.49 -37.90
CA PRO A 94 15.39 -3.05 -39.19
C PRO A 94 15.46 -1.93 -40.25
N GLY A 95 16.38 -2.07 -41.20
CA GLY A 95 16.56 -1.11 -42.29
C GLY A 95 15.76 -1.46 -43.55
N ARG A 96 15.26 -2.70 -43.67
CA ARG A 96 14.51 -3.19 -44.84
C ARG A 96 13.38 -4.15 -44.45
N THR A 97 12.40 -4.29 -45.35
CA THR A 97 11.36 -5.31 -45.27
C THR A 97 11.96 -6.71 -45.22
N ASN A 98 11.36 -7.62 -44.44
CA ASN A 98 11.78 -9.01 -44.25
C ASN A 98 13.17 -9.20 -43.63
N GLU A 99 13.74 -8.17 -43.01
CA GLU A 99 15.00 -8.27 -42.28
C GLU A 99 14.81 -8.84 -40.86
N ARG A 100 13.66 -8.56 -40.23
CA ARG A 100 13.33 -9.07 -38.89
C ARG A 100 11.84 -9.24 -38.73
N TRP A 101 11.44 -10.38 -38.16
CA TRP A 101 10.06 -10.66 -37.80
C TRP A 101 9.91 -10.76 -36.28
N SER A 102 8.86 -10.16 -35.76
CA SER A 102 8.38 -10.40 -34.41
C SER A 102 7.33 -11.50 -34.43
N LEU A 103 7.45 -12.42 -33.46
CA LEU A 103 6.51 -13.50 -33.26
C LEU A 103 5.86 -13.32 -31.89
N ASP A 104 4.54 -13.34 -31.86
CA ASP A 104 3.77 -13.31 -30.62
C ASP A 104 2.60 -14.31 -30.67
N PHE A 105 2.09 -14.71 -29.52
CA PHE A 105 0.90 -15.54 -29.42
C PHE A 105 -0.25 -14.73 -28.86
N VAL A 106 -1.32 -14.60 -29.64
CA VAL A 106 -2.60 -14.09 -29.14
C VAL A 106 -3.43 -15.27 -28.65
N SER A 107 -3.94 -15.20 -27.43
CA SER A 107 -4.82 -16.23 -26.87
C SER A 107 -6.23 -15.70 -26.66
N ASP A 108 -7.23 -16.48 -27.05
CA ASP A 108 -8.64 -16.16 -26.80
C ASP A 108 -9.45 -17.44 -26.52
N ALA A 109 -10.73 -17.29 -26.21
CA ALA A 109 -11.65 -18.38 -25.92
C ALA A 109 -12.99 -18.21 -26.63
N PHE A 110 -13.53 -19.33 -27.13
CA PHE A 110 -14.88 -19.38 -27.66
C PHE A 110 -15.93 -19.30 -26.55
N THR A 111 -17.18 -19.04 -26.92
CA THR A 111 -18.32 -18.98 -26.00
C THR A 111 -18.58 -20.30 -25.28
N ASP A 112 -18.10 -21.43 -25.83
CA ASP A 112 -18.17 -22.76 -25.21
C ASP A 112 -16.99 -23.06 -24.25
N GLY A 113 -16.08 -22.11 -24.04
CA GLY A 113 -14.94 -22.23 -23.13
C GLY A 113 -13.70 -22.88 -23.72
N ARG A 114 -13.72 -23.35 -24.99
CA ARG A 114 -12.51 -23.83 -25.66
C ARG A 114 -11.55 -22.67 -25.91
N ARG A 115 -10.31 -22.83 -25.49
CA ARG A 115 -9.24 -21.84 -25.68
C ARG A 115 -8.46 -22.15 -26.94
N PHE A 116 -8.09 -21.11 -27.68
CA PHE A 116 -7.20 -21.21 -28.82
C PHE A 116 -6.07 -20.19 -28.70
N ARG A 117 -5.00 -20.42 -29.46
CA ARG A 117 -3.87 -19.50 -29.56
C ARG A 117 -3.53 -19.33 -31.02
N VAL A 118 -3.26 -18.11 -31.43
CA VAL A 118 -2.84 -17.77 -32.78
C VAL A 118 -1.42 -17.22 -32.70
N LEU A 119 -0.50 -17.86 -33.41
CA LEU A 119 0.82 -17.30 -33.68
C LEU A 119 0.65 -16.15 -34.68
N ALA A 120 0.99 -14.94 -34.26
CA ALA A 120 1.09 -13.77 -35.10
C ALA A 120 2.54 -13.53 -35.52
N VAL A 121 2.77 -13.53 -36.83
CA VAL A 121 4.07 -13.17 -37.44
C VAL A 121 3.93 -11.77 -38.03
N VAL A 122 4.75 -10.83 -37.56
CA VAL A 122 4.71 -9.43 -37.97
C VAL A 122 6.09 -9.00 -38.46
N ASP A 123 6.14 -8.33 -39.61
CA ASP A 123 7.36 -7.70 -40.10
C ASP A 123 7.65 -6.42 -39.31
N ASP A 124 8.86 -6.32 -38.76
CA ASP A 124 9.20 -5.21 -37.86
C ASP A 124 9.43 -3.87 -38.57
N PHE A 125 9.71 -3.90 -39.88
CA PHE A 125 9.95 -2.71 -40.69
C PHE A 125 8.64 -2.09 -41.18
N THR A 126 7.82 -2.88 -41.87
CA THR A 126 6.54 -2.47 -42.48
C THR A 126 5.37 -2.49 -41.50
N ARG A 127 5.48 -3.23 -40.39
CA ARG A 127 4.38 -3.54 -39.46
C ARG A 127 3.25 -4.36 -40.06
N GLU A 128 3.48 -4.99 -41.21
CA GLU A 128 2.53 -5.89 -41.83
C GLU A 128 2.44 -7.23 -41.07
N CYS A 129 1.22 -7.74 -40.93
CA CYS A 129 0.99 -9.09 -40.42
C CYS A 129 1.18 -10.08 -41.58
N LEU A 130 2.29 -10.83 -41.53
CA LEU A 130 2.65 -11.78 -42.58
C LEU A 130 1.85 -13.08 -42.48
N ALA A 131 1.55 -13.52 -41.26
CA ALA A 131 0.80 -14.75 -41.02
C ALA A 131 0.09 -14.74 -39.66
N LEU A 132 -1.08 -15.39 -39.65
CA LEU A 132 -1.79 -15.82 -38.45
C LEU A 132 -1.98 -17.34 -38.53
N VAL A 133 -1.36 -18.07 -37.60
CA VAL A 133 -1.41 -19.55 -37.57
C VAL A 133 -2.07 -19.99 -36.26
N ALA A 134 -3.23 -20.63 -36.36
CA ALA A 134 -4.03 -21.10 -35.22
C ALA A 134 -3.81 -22.60 -34.94
#